data_AF-A0A2P5HEG9-F1
#
_entry.id   AF-A0A2P5HEG9-F1
#
_cell.length_a   1.000
_cell.length_b   1.000
_cell.length_c   1.000
_cell.angle_alpha   90.00
_cell.angle_beta   90.00
_cell.angle_gamma   90.00
#
_symmetry.space_group_name_H-M   'P 1'
#
loop_
_entity.id
_entity.type
_entity.pdbx_description
1 polymer ?
#
loop_
_entity_poly.entity_id
_entity_poly.type
_entity_poly.pdbx_seq_one_letter_code
_entity_poly.pdbx_strand_id
1 'polypeptide(L)'
;MQWGTPTDVWSFGNAILSLLYGGDYHLFNPAIEGLTPDHDEYFLTVLKRMYKFFGPFPANYSENPDTMTIVNYFNGSGPPEKPFHLVTTKEIPAADKKFLLKLMKFDPKERPTVAELLVDEWFTEESEDTRTPL
;
A
#
# COMPACT_ATOMS: atom_id res chain seq x y z
N MET A 1 -0.63 -16.06 8.26
CA MET A 1 -1.51 -14.86 8.17
C MET A 1 -2.96 -15.32 8.17
N GLN A 2 -3.75 -14.95 9.18
CA GLN A 2 -5.19 -15.17 9.13
C GLN A 2 -5.82 -14.06 8.28
N TRP A 3 -6.48 -14.43 7.19
CA TRP A 3 -7.28 -13.50 6.39
C TRP A 3 -8.44 -13.01 7.25
N GLY A 4 -8.65 -11.70 7.31
CA GLY A 4 -9.70 -11.08 8.10
C GLY A 4 -9.88 -9.61 7.76
N THR A 5 -10.69 -8.88 8.52
CA THR A 5 -11.05 -7.47 8.26
C THR A 5 -9.86 -6.55 7.95
N PRO A 6 -8.68 -6.67 8.60
CA PRO A 6 -7.53 -5.87 8.20
C PRO A 6 -7.14 -6.06 6.73
N THR A 7 -7.23 -7.29 6.19
CA THR A 7 -6.94 -7.56 4.77
C THR A 7 -7.92 -6.84 3.84
N ASP A 8 -9.19 -6.74 4.23
CA ASP A 8 -10.18 -5.97 3.48
C ASP A 8 -9.82 -4.47 3.50
N VAL A 9 -9.36 -3.93 4.64
CA VAL A 9 -8.87 -2.55 4.75
C VAL A 9 -7.67 -2.29 3.83
N TRP A 10 -6.71 -3.21 3.77
CA TRP A 10 -5.60 -3.11 2.81
C TRP A 10 -6.09 -3.13 1.35
N SER A 11 -7.03 -4.03 1.04
CA SER A 11 -7.61 -4.14 -0.30
C SER A 11 -8.39 -2.89 -0.69
N PHE A 12 -9.08 -2.26 0.26
CA PHE A 12 -9.75 -0.97 0.07
C PHE A 12 -8.74 0.15 -0.25
N GLY A 13 -7.61 0.21 0.46
CA GLY A 13 -6.53 1.13 0.14
C GLY A 13 -5.98 0.95 -1.28
N ASN A 14 -5.88 -0.30 -1.76
CA ASN A 14 -5.49 -0.60 -3.15
C ASN A 14 -6.53 -0.13 -4.18
N ALA A 15 -7.82 -0.25 -3.86
CA ALA A 15 -8.89 0.25 -4.71
C ALA A 15 -8.79 1.78 -4.84
N ILE A 16 -8.61 2.50 -3.72
CA ILE A 16 -8.42 3.96 -3.72
C ILE A 16 -7.18 4.34 -4.54
N LEU A 17 -6.04 3.67 -4.33
CA LEU A 17 -4.83 3.91 -5.14
C LEU A 17 -5.11 3.76 -6.64
N SER A 18 -5.85 2.72 -7.02
CA SER A 18 -6.21 2.48 -8.42
C SER A 18 -7.10 3.60 -8.99
N LEU A 19 -8.03 4.12 -8.17
CA LEU A 19 -8.90 5.24 -8.56
C LEU A 19 -8.13 6.56 -8.71
N LEU A 20 -7.17 6.84 -7.82
CA LEU A 20 -6.38 8.07 -7.85
C LEU A 20 -5.44 8.13 -9.05
N TYR A 21 -4.75 7.04 -9.36
CA TYR A 21 -3.86 6.98 -10.52
C TYR A 21 -4.65 6.79 -11.84
N GLY A 22 -5.83 6.17 -11.78
CA GLY A 22 -6.67 5.90 -12.94
C GLY A 22 -6.04 4.94 -13.96
N GLY A 23 -6.67 4.82 -15.13
CA GLY A 23 -6.07 4.14 -16.30
C GLY A 23 -5.67 2.67 -16.09
N ASP A 24 -6.49 1.89 -15.37
CA ASP A 24 -6.23 0.50 -15.01
C ASP A 24 -4.90 0.28 -14.23
N TYR A 25 -4.43 1.33 -13.54
CA TYR A 25 -3.20 1.28 -12.77
C TYR A 25 -3.40 0.51 -11.46
N HIS A 26 -2.89 -0.71 -11.43
CA HIS A 26 -2.86 -1.54 -10.23
C HIS A 26 -1.44 -1.65 -9.69
N LEU A 27 -1.12 -0.81 -8.69
CA LEU A 27 0.23 -0.59 -8.15
C LEU A 27 1.04 -1.89 -7.95
N PHE A 28 0.45 -2.90 -7.30
CA PHE A 28 1.14 -4.15 -6.99
C PHE A 28 0.92 -5.27 -7.99
N ASN A 29 0.11 -5.09 -9.03
CA ASN A 29 -0.17 -6.14 -10.01
C ASN A 29 1.01 -6.28 -10.99
N PRO A 30 1.77 -7.39 -10.96
CA PRO A 30 2.87 -7.62 -11.89
C PRO A 30 2.42 -7.94 -13.32
N ALA A 31 1.12 -8.17 -13.56
CA ALA A 31 0.60 -8.50 -14.89
C ALA A 31 0.90 -7.41 -15.95
N ILE A 32 1.11 -6.16 -15.53
CA ILE A 32 1.56 -5.08 -16.44
C ILE A 32 2.94 -5.37 -17.07
N GLU A 33 3.73 -6.24 -16.44
CA GLU A 33 5.04 -6.72 -16.92
C GLU A 33 4.92 -8.10 -17.61
N GLY A 34 3.70 -8.60 -17.85
CA GLY A 34 3.45 -9.92 -18.44
C GLY A 34 3.62 -11.09 -17.48
N LEU A 35 3.88 -10.84 -16.20
CA LEU A 35 4.05 -11.88 -15.19
C LEU A 35 2.69 -12.45 -14.75
N THR A 36 2.57 -13.77 -14.78
CA THR A 36 1.42 -14.51 -14.22
C THR A 36 1.78 -15.14 -12.87
N PRO A 37 0.80 -15.52 -12.03
CA PRO A 37 1.05 -16.14 -10.73
C PRO A 37 1.91 -17.42 -10.75
N ASP A 38 2.02 -18.10 -11.90
CA ASP A 38 2.84 -19.30 -12.08
C ASP A 38 4.34 -18.97 -12.26
N HIS A 39 4.69 -17.71 -12.45
CA HIS A 39 6.09 -17.27 -12.53
C HIS A 39 6.66 -17.09 -11.13
N ASP A 40 7.82 -17.69 -10.85
CA ASP A 40 8.53 -17.56 -9.57
C ASP A 40 8.78 -16.09 -9.17
N GLU A 41 8.96 -15.23 -10.18
CA GLU A 41 9.22 -13.79 -10.03
C GLU A 41 7.98 -12.98 -9.64
N TYR A 42 6.78 -13.53 -9.81
CA TYR A 42 5.53 -12.82 -9.57
C TYR A 42 5.44 -12.35 -8.11
N PHE A 43 5.60 -13.28 -7.17
CA PHE A 43 5.52 -12.97 -5.74
C PHE A 43 6.66 -12.05 -5.28
N LEU A 44 7.87 -12.27 -5.79
CA LEU A 44 9.02 -11.40 -5.52
C LEU A 44 8.76 -9.96 -5.98
N THR A 45 8.13 -9.79 -7.14
CA THR A 45 7.80 -8.48 -7.72
C THR A 45 6.74 -7.76 -6.90
N VAL A 46 5.72 -8.47 -6.42
CA VAL A 46 4.73 -7.93 -5.47
C VAL A 46 5.43 -7.39 -4.21
N LEU A 47 6.26 -8.21 -3.55
CA LEU A 47 6.97 -7.81 -2.33
C LEU A 47 7.93 -6.63 -2.57
N LYS A 48 8.65 -6.63 -3.71
CA LYS A 48 9.55 -5.54 -4.10
C LYS A 48 8.79 -4.21 -4.24
N ARG A 49 7.62 -4.23 -4.86
CA ARG A 49 6.77 -3.03 -5.02
C ARG A 49 6.17 -2.59 -3.68
N MET A 50 5.69 -3.53 -2.87
CA MET A 50 5.25 -3.23 -1.50
C MET A 50 6.35 -2.54 -0.70
N TYR A 51 7.57 -3.07 -0.71
CA TYR A 51 8.73 -2.46 -0.06
C TYR A 51 9.03 -1.06 -0.60
N LYS A 52 9.08 -0.90 -1.92
CA LYS A 52 9.40 0.37 -2.56
C LYS A 52 8.49 1.51 -2.09
N PHE A 53 7.19 1.24 -1.94
CA PHE A 53 6.21 2.27 -1.62
C PHE A 53 5.91 2.38 -0.12
N PHE A 54 5.81 1.27 0.60
CA PHE A 54 5.34 1.24 2.00
C PHE A 54 6.35 0.61 2.97
N GLY A 55 7.53 0.25 2.49
CA GLY A 55 8.66 -0.24 3.28
C GLY A 55 9.10 0.68 4.41
N PRO A 56 9.80 0.14 5.42
CA PRO A 56 10.25 -1.26 5.55
C PRO A 56 9.16 -2.22 6.04
N PHE A 57 9.37 -3.53 5.86
CA PHE A 57 8.49 -4.55 6.43
C PHE A 57 8.76 -4.76 7.93
N PRO A 58 7.74 -5.14 8.73
CA PRO A 58 7.95 -5.50 10.13
C PRO A 58 8.74 -6.82 10.26
N ALA A 59 9.48 -6.98 11.35
CA ALA A 59 10.35 -8.14 11.59
C ALA A 59 9.59 -9.48 11.68
N ASN A 60 8.28 -9.43 11.98
CA ASN A 60 7.38 -10.57 12.09
C ASN A 60 6.35 -10.60 10.94
N TYR A 61 6.69 -10.05 9.78
CA TYR A 61 5.78 -9.93 8.64
C TYR A 61 5.15 -11.25 8.20
N SER A 62 5.92 -12.35 8.23
CA SER A 62 5.47 -13.68 7.81
C SER A 62 6.04 -14.77 8.70
N GLU A 63 5.29 -15.86 8.85
CA GLU A 63 5.76 -17.10 9.49
C GLU A 63 6.49 -18.02 8.49
N ASN A 64 6.38 -17.73 7.18
CA ASN A 64 7.03 -18.49 6.13
C ASN A 64 8.52 -18.07 6.01
N PRO A 65 9.48 -19.01 6.20
CA PRO A 65 10.91 -18.69 6.18
C PRO A 65 11.43 -18.10 4.86
N ASP A 66 10.92 -18.58 3.72
CA ASP A 66 11.34 -18.11 2.39
C ASP A 66 10.90 -16.65 2.17
N THR A 67 9.66 -16.34 2.55
CA THR A 67 9.12 -14.97 2.53
C THR A 67 9.94 -14.07 3.45
N MET A 68 10.27 -14.54 4.65
CA MET A 68 11.09 -13.77 5.59
C MET A 68 12.52 -13.54 5.09
N THR A 69 13.10 -14.49 4.35
CA THR A 69 14.41 -14.32 3.70
C THR A 69 14.39 -13.16 2.71
N ILE A 70 13.36 -13.09 1.86
CA ILE A 70 13.17 -11.98 0.90
C ILE A 70 12.93 -10.65 1.62
N VAL A 71 12.08 -10.65 2.64
CA VAL A 71 11.80 -9.46 3.46
C VAL A 71 13.06 -8.91 4.11
N ASN A 72 13.87 -9.78 4.72
CA ASN A 72 15.12 -9.39 5.37
C ASN A 72 16.12 -8.84 4.35
N TYR A 73 16.19 -9.43 3.16
CA TYR A 73 17.00 -8.90 2.06
C TYR A 73 16.61 -7.47 1.67
N PHE A 74 15.31 -7.21 1.47
CA PHE A 74 14.85 -5.85 1.15
C PHE A 74 15.08 -4.87 2.30
N ASN A 75 14.74 -5.24 3.54
CA ASN A 75 14.98 -4.39 4.71
C ASN A 75 16.46 -4.07 4.92
N GLY A 76 17.37 -5.01 4.61
CA GLY A 76 18.82 -4.83 4.69
C GLY A 76 19.44 -4.03 3.54
N SER A 77 18.69 -3.77 2.47
CA SER A 77 19.18 -3.05 1.28
C SER A 77 19.22 -1.52 1.46
N GLY A 78 18.89 -1.01 2.65
CA GLY A 78 18.74 0.42 2.92
C GLY A 78 17.32 0.92 2.63
N PRO A 79 16.98 2.17 2.98
CA PRO A 79 15.61 2.66 2.87
C PRO A 79 15.09 2.67 1.43
N PRO A 80 13.76 2.56 1.21
CA PRO A 80 13.19 2.68 -0.12
C PRO A 80 13.55 4.02 -0.76
N GLU A 81 13.86 4.03 -2.07
CA GLU A 81 14.30 5.25 -2.76
C GLU A 81 13.18 6.29 -2.95
N LYS A 82 11.94 5.82 -3.18
CA LYS A 82 10.76 6.66 -3.47
C LYS A 82 9.53 6.18 -2.69
N PRO A 83 9.58 6.23 -1.34
CA PRO A 83 8.48 5.78 -0.51
C PRO A 83 7.27 6.69 -0.66
N PHE A 84 6.08 6.11 -0.48
CA PHE A 84 4.80 6.77 -0.74
C PHE A 84 4.58 8.02 0.13
N HIS A 85 5.14 8.07 1.35
CA HIS A 85 5.02 9.25 2.20
C HIS A 85 5.68 10.51 1.62
N LEU A 86 6.66 10.35 0.72
CA LEU A 86 7.33 11.45 0.01
C LEU A 86 6.60 11.88 -1.27
N VAL A 87 5.53 11.18 -1.68
CA VAL A 87 4.71 11.60 -2.83
C VAL A 87 4.17 13.00 -2.57
N THR A 88 4.29 13.86 -3.58
CA THR A 88 3.94 15.28 -3.46
C THR A 88 2.48 15.52 -3.82
N THR A 89 1.95 16.69 -3.43
CA THR A 89 0.59 17.13 -3.77
C THR A 89 0.34 17.31 -5.26
N LYS A 90 1.40 17.31 -6.09
CA LYS A 90 1.28 17.30 -7.56
C LYS A 90 0.79 15.96 -8.11
N GLU A 91 1.04 14.88 -7.38
CA GLU A 91 0.67 13.53 -7.78
C GLU A 91 -0.55 13.05 -7.01
N ILE A 92 -0.56 13.25 -5.68
CA ILE A 92 -1.64 12.81 -4.81
C ILE A 92 -1.98 13.92 -3.83
N PRO A 93 -3.27 14.33 -3.76
CA PRO A 93 -3.84 15.14 -2.70
C PRO A 93 -3.31 14.86 -1.29
N ALA A 94 -3.11 15.89 -0.48
CA ALA A 94 -2.60 15.69 0.88
C ALA A 94 -3.57 14.87 1.76
N ALA A 95 -4.89 15.12 1.65
CA ALA A 95 -5.92 14.34 2.34
C ALA A 95 -5.88 12.86 1.92
N ASP A 96 -5.87 12.55 0.62
CA ASP A 96 -5.83 11.17 0.11
C ASP A 96 -4.54 10.46 0.54
N LYS A 97 -3.39 11.15 0.46
CA LYS A 97 -2.11 10.58 0.90
C LYS A 97 -2.15 10.26 2.39
N LYS A 98 -2.67 11.18 3.22
CA LYS A 98 -2.79 10.99 4.67
C LYS A 98 -3.70 9.79 4.97
N PHE A 99 -4.82 9.67 4.28
CA PHE A 99 -5.75 8.56 4.42
C PHE A 99 -5.10 7.22 4.02
N LEU A 100 -4.52 7.15 2.83
CA LEU A 100 -3.83 5.94 2.33
C LEU A 100 -2.72 5.47 3.26
N LEU A 101 -1.93 6.38 3.85
CA LEU A 101 -0.88 6.01 4.80
C LEU A 101 -1.42 5.36 6.09
N LYS A 102 -2.71 5.56 6.44
CA LYS A 102 -3.38 4.86 7.55
C LYS A 102 -3.76 3.42 7.16
N LEU A 103 -4.24 3.21 5.93
CA LEU A 103 -4.71 1.90 5.44
C LEU A 103 -3.54 0.97 5.04
N MET A 104 -2.50 1.54 4.43
CA MET A 104 -1.39 0.80 3.82
C MET A 104 -0.29 0.45 4.83
N LYS A 105 -0.69 -0.16 5.95
CA LYS A 105 0.23 -0.68 7.00
C LYS A 105 0.44 -2.18 6.85
N PHE A 106 1.71 -2.62 6.90
CA PHE A 106 2.02 -4.04 6.81
C PHE A 106 1.50 -4.83 8.00
N ASP A 107 1.72 -4.35 9.23
CA ASP A 107 1.15 -4.98 10.42
C ASP A 107 -0.38 -4.81 10.40
N PRO A 108 -1.16 -5.90 10.33
CA PRO A 108 -2.62 -5.85 10.42
C PRO A 108 -3.16 -5.12 11.65
N LYS A 109 -2.41 -5.12 12.76
CA LYS A 109 -2.82 -4.50 14.03
C LYS A 109 -2.67 -2.99 14.05
N GLU A 110 -1.83 -2.45 13.16
CA GLU A 110 -1.64 -1.01 13.00
C GLU A 110 -2.68 -0.38 12.06
N ARG A 111 -3.49 -1.20 11.37
CA ARG A 111 -4.57 -0.71 10.52
C ARG A 111 -5.77 -0.33 11.38
N PRO A 112 -6.46 0.77 11.05
CA PRO A 112 -7.70 1.14 11.71
C PRO A 112 -8.79 0.10 11.47
N THR A 113 -9.73 0.02 12.42
CA THR A 113 -10.98 -0.72 12.23
C THR A 113 -11.88 -0.01 11.22
N VAL A 114 -12.85 -0.74 10.67
CA VAL A 114 -13.84 -0.15 9.75
C VAL A 114 -14.63 0.98 10.43
N ALA A 115 -14.97 0.84 11.70
CA ALA A 115 -15.70 1.88 12.45
C ALA A 115 -14.87 3.16 12.59
N GLU A 116 -13.57 3.05 12.88
CA GLU A 116 -12.64 4.19 12.94
C GLU A 116 -12.44 4.83 11.57
N LEU A 117 -12.38 4.03 10.50
CA LEU A 117 -12.27 4.54 9.13
C LEU A 117 -13.47 5.38 8.72
N LEU A 118 -14.69 4.97 9.07
CA LEU A 118 -15.92 5.67 8.67
C LEU A 118 -16.07 7.05 9.30
N VAL A 119 -15.37 7.32 10.41
CA VAL A 119 -15.37 8.63 11.08
C VAL A 119 -14.10 9.44 10.78
N ASP A 120 -13.29 8.97 9.84
CA ASP A 120 -12.07 9.67 9.44
C ASP A 120 -12.38 11.01 8.77
N GLU A 121 -11.54 12.01 9.01
CA GLU A 121 -11.64 13.34 8.40
C GLU A 121 -11.64 13.31 6.86
N TRP A 122 -11.14 12.23 6.25
CA TRP A 122 -11.17 12.03 4.81
C TRP A 122 -12.60 11.99 4.25
N PHE A 123 -13.58 11.53 5.04
CA PHE A 123 -14.98 11.43 4.62
C PHE A 123 -15.80 12.71 4.86
N THR A 124 -15.22 13.76 5.46
CA THR A 124 -15.97 15.00 5.75
C THR A 124 -15.93 15.98 4.58
N GLU A 125 -16.93 16.85 4.48
CA GLU A 125 -16.99 17.89 3.44
C GLU A 125 -15.88 18.95 3.59
N GLU A 126 -15.28 19.05 4.79
CA GLU A 126 -14.17 19.95 5.09
C GLU A 126 -12.79 19.33 4.78
N SER A 127 -12.75 18.06 4.36
CA SER A 127 -11.51 17.44 3.89
C SER A 127 -10.96 18.25 2.74
N GLU A 128 -9.62 18.39 2.66
CA GLU A 128 -8.97 19.17 1.63
C GLU A 128 -9.37 18.67 0.24
N ASP A 129 -10.29 19.39 -0.41
CA ASP A 129 -10.85 19.01 -1.70
C ASP A 129 -9.86 19.33 -2.82
N THR A 130 -9.47 18.28 -3.53
CA THR A 130 -8.50 18.34 -4.61
C THR A 130 -9.10 18.35 -5.99
N ARG A 131 -10.42 18.53 -6.06
CA ARG A 131 -11.17 18.77 -7.30
C ARG A 131 -11.31 20.26 -7.62
N THR A 132 -10.59 21.15 -6.94
CA THR A 132 -10.39 22.50 -7.48
C THR A 132 -9.61 22.33 -8.79
N PRO A 133 -10.22 22.54 -9.97
CA PRO A 133 -9.50 22.33 -11.22
C PRO A 133 -8.36 23.35 -11.27
N LEU A 134 -7.17 22.89 -11.67
CA LEU A 134 -6.13 23.81 -12.14
C LEU A 134 -6.65 24.63 -13.33
#